data_AF-A0A2N2K4V1-F1
#
_entry.id   AF-A0A2N2K4V1-F1
#
_cell.length_a   1.000
_cell.length_b   1.000
_cell.length_c   1.000
_cell.angle_alpha   90.00
_cell.angle_beta   90.00
_cell.angle_gamma   90.00
#
_symmetry.space_group_name_H-M   'P 1'
#
loop_
_entity.id
_entity.type
_entity.pdbx_description
1 polymer ?
#
loop_
_entity_poly.entity_id
_entity_poly.type
_entity_poly.pdbx_seq_one_letter_code
_entity_poly.pdbx_strand_id
1 'polypeptide(L)'
;MLLSKEDLARKNAIYDFDRKIEEMHLQIQRYSQGAENRLPEWERLEMELLHFSRKKINDLELAKNLERVQYKFQNRKKIWLRWIEEAHHSAGVEKEST
;
A
#
# COMPACT_ATOMS: atom_id res chain seq x y z
N MET A 1 3.44 31.55 1.50
CA MET A 1 2.07 31.11 1.85
C MET A 1 2.16 30.14 3.01
N LEU A 2 1.54 30.46 4.14
CA LEU A 2 1.34 29.48 5.22
C LEU A 2 0.25 28.51 4.74
N LEU A 3 0.57 27.22 4.63
CA LEU A 3 -0.44 26.17 4.42
C LEU A 3 -1.46 26.27 5.55
N SER A 4 -2.74 26.12 5.22
CA SER A 4 -3.76 25.98 6.26
C SER A 4 -3.45 24.74 7.10
N LYS A 5 -3.88 24.72 8.37
CA LYS A 5 -3.71 23.53 9.23
C LYS A 5 -4.29 22.27 8.58
N GLU A 6 -5.37 22.44 7.82
CA GLU A 6 -6.03 21.35 7.11
C GLU A 6 -5.20 20.85 5.92
N ASP A 7 -4.61 21.75 5.13
CA ASP A 7 -3.75 21.36 4.00
C ASP A 7 -2.45 20.72 4.47
N LEU A 8 -1.89 21.19 5.59
CA LEU A 8 -0.75 20.53 6.22
C LEU A 8 -1.10 19.11 6.71
N ALA A 9 -2.28 18.93 7.30
CA ALA A 9 -2.74 17.61 7.73
C ALA A 9 -2.96 16.67 6.53
N ARG A 10 -3.54 17.16 5.44
CA ARG A 10 -3.69 16.40 4.18
C ARG A 10 -2.33 16.02 3.60
N LYS A 11 -1.39 16.96 3.55
CA LYS A 11 -0.02 16.73 3.10
C LYS A 11 0.65 15.61 3.89
N ASN A 12 0.61 15.69 5.21
CA ASN A 12 1.20 14.68 6.08
C ASN A 12 0.54 13.30 5.88
N ALA A 13 -0.79 13.25 5.78
CA ALA A 13 -1.50 12.00 5.51
C ALA A 13 -1.09 11.36 4.17
N ILE A 14 -0.90 12.17 3.11
CA ILE A 14 -0.42 11.67 1.81
C ILE A 14 0.99 11.08 1.93
N TYR A 15 1.90 11.74 2.66
CA TYR A 15 3.24 11.19 2.91
C TYR A 15 3.20 9.90 3.74
N ASP A 16 2.31 9.83 4.73
CA ASP A 16 2.13 8.63 5.53
C ASP A 16 1.64 7.44 4.69
N PHE A 17 0.72 7.67 3.74
CA PHE A 17 0.33 6.63 2.79
C PHE A 17 1.51 6.18 1.93
N ASP A 18 2.30 7.11 1.40
CA ASP A 18 3.47 6.78 0.58
C ASP A 18 4.48 5.90 1.35
N ARG A 19 4.75 6.25 2.61
CA ARG A 19 5.62 5.47 3.50
C ARG A 19 5.05 4.09 3.79
N LYS A 20 3.77 4.01 4.19
CA LYS A 20 3.08 2.74 4.49
C LYS A 20 3.10 1.79 3.28
N ILE A 21 2.98 2.32 2.07
CA ILE A 21 3.06 1.50 0.84
C ILE A 21 4.43 0.84 0.70
N GLU A 22 5.52 1.58 0.94
CA GLU A 22 6.87 1.01 0.84
C GLU A 22 7.17 0.03 1.98
N GLU A 23 6.73 0.33 3.20
CA GLU A 23 6.83 -0.61 4.33
C GLU A 23 6.07 -1.92 4.05
N MET A 24 4.84 -1.81 3.55
CA MET A 24 4.00 -2.93 3.16
C MET A 24 4.66 -3.76 2.05
N HIS A 25 5.31 -3.10 1.08
CA HIS A 25 6.01 -3.79 0.01
C HIS A 25 7.14 -4.69 0.53
N LEU A 26 7.94 -4.21 1.48
CA LEU A 26 9.00 -5.00 2.10
C LEU A 26 8.44 -6.15 2.96
N GLN A 27 7.35 -5.91 3.68
CA GLN A 27 6.69 -6.95 4.48
C GLN A 27 6.13 -8.08 3.61
N ILE A 28 5.44 -7.74 2.52
CA ILE A 28 4.87 -8.75 1.61
C ILE A 28 6.00 -9.50 0.88
N GLN A 29 7.09 -8.83 0.52
CA GLN A 29 8.28 -9.50 -0.04
C GLN A 29 8.86 -10.53 0.94
N ARG A 30 8.99 -10.18 2.22
CA ARG A 30 9.48 -11.12 3.24
C ARG A 30 8.52 -12.27 3.47
N TYR A 31 7.22 -11.99 3.49
CA TYR A 31 6.18 -13.01 3.57
C TYR A 31 6.28 -13.99 2.39
N SER A 32 6.41 -13.49 1.16
CA SER A 32 6.50 -14.37 -0.03
C SER A 32 7.78 -15.20 -0.07
N GLN A 33 8.81 -14.81 0.67
CA GLN A 33 10.07 -15.55 0.83
C GLN A 33 10.04 -16.50 2.05
N GLY A 34 8.92 -16.55 2.80
CA GLY A 34 8.81 -17.36 4.02
C GLY A 34 9.56 -16.78 5.24
N ALA A 35 10.11 -15.57 5.13
CA ALA A 35 10.79 -14.90 6.25
C ALA A 35 9.82 -14.27 7.26
N GLU A 36 8.55 -14.08 6.88
CA GLU A 36 7.51 -13.50 7.72
C GLU A 36 6.26 -14.40 7.67
N ASN A 37 5.76 -14.83 8.83
CA ASN A 37 4.71 -15.87 8.91
C ASN A 37 3.28 -15.33 8.71
N ARG A 38 3.12 -14.00 8.66
CA ARG A 38 1.79 -13.36 8.58
C ARG A 38 1.72 -12.48 7.36
N LEU A 39 0.67 -12.67 6.58
CA LEU A 39 0.34 -11.76 5.48
C LEU A 39 -0.06 -10.39 6.04
N PRO A 40 0.60 -9.30 5.60
CA PRO A 40 0.21 -7.95 5.98
C PRO A 40 -1.20 -7.58 5.49
N GLU A 41 -1.93 -6.78 6.28
CA GLU A 41 -3.31 -6.35 6.02
C GLU A 41 -3.41 -5.24 4.94
N TRP A 42 -2.95 -5.53 3.73
CA TRP A 42 -2.92 -4.57 2.63
C TRP A 42 -4.31 -4.06 2.22
N GLU A 43 -5.37 -4.86 2.41
CA GLU A 43 -6.76 -4.47 2.14
C GLU A 43 -7.20 -3.30 3.02
N ARG A 44 -6.75 -3.27 4.29
CA ARG A 44 -7.03 -2.17 5.20
C ARG A 44 -6.38 -0.88 4.71
N LEU A 45 -5.14 -0.95 4.24
CA LEU A 45 -4.45 0.20 3.65
C LEU A 45 -5.19 0.71 2.40
N GLU A 46 -5.71 -0.19 1.57
CA GLU A 46 -6.54 0.18 0.41
C GLU A 46 -7.80 0.92 0.84
N MET A 47 -8.53 0.38 1.82
CA MET A 47 -9.75 1.02 2.33
C MET A 47 -9.47 2.40 2.92
N GLU A 48 -8.39 2.55 3.69
CA GLU A 48 -7.96 3.85 4.25
C GLU A 48 -7.65 4.87 3.14
N LEU A 49 -6.92 4.44 2.09
CA LEU A 49 -6.57 5.29 0.95
C LEU A 49 -7.80 5.70 0.13
N LEU A 50 -8.71 4.77 -0.15
CA LEU A 50 -9.96 5.03 -0.86
C LEU A 50 -10.89 5.96 -0.08
N HIS A 51 -10.96 5.78 1.24
CA HIS A 51 -11.73 6.68 2.09
C HIS A 51 -11.13 8.10 2.08
N PHE A 52 -9.80 8.20 2.18
CA PHE A 52 -9.11 9.48 2.12
C PHE A 52 -9.31 10.18 0.78
N SER A 53 -9.26 9.44 -0.34
CA SER A 53 -9.34 10.03 -1.69
C SER A 53 -10.71 10.60 -2.05
N ARG A 54 -11.76 10.25 -1.31
CA ARG A 54 -13.10 10.83 -1.49
C ARG A 54 -13.21 12.24 -0.92
N LYS A 55 -12.26 12.67 -0.08
CA LYS A 55 -12.25 14.01 0.50
C LYS A 55 -11.89 15.04 -0.56
N LYS A 56 -12.59 16.18 -0.57
CA LYS A 56 -12.31 17.28 -1.50
C LYS A 56 -10.92 17.88 -1.21
N ILE A 57 -10.05 17.89 -2.21
CA ILE A 57 -8.74 18.55 -2.16
C ILE A 57 -8.75 19.67 -3.22
N ASN A 58 -8.76 20.92 -2.77
CA ASN A 58 -8.77 22.09 -3.67
C ASN A 58 -7.36 22.49 -4.11
N ASP A 59 -6.35 22.13 -3.32
CA ASP A 59 -4.95 22.40 -3.64
C ASP A 59 -4.47 21.43 -4.73
N LEU A 60 -4.05 21.99 -5.86
CA LEU A 60 -3.66 21.22 -7.05
C LEU A 60 -2.41 20.35 -6.80
N GLU A 61 -1.45 20.82 -6.00
CA GLU A 61 -0.24 20.08 -5.70
C GLU A 61 -0.56 18.87 -4.81
N LEU A 62 -1.40 19.06 -3.79
CA LEU A 62 -1.88 17.98 -2.94
C LEU A 62 -2.70 16.95 -3.71
N ALA A 63 -3.56 17.38 -4.63
CA ALA A 63 -4.33 16.48 -5.48
C ALA A 63 -3.40 15.61 -6.35
N LYS A 64 -2.41 16.21 -7.02
CA LYS A 64 -1.40 15.48 -7.81
C LYS A 64 -0.56 14.52 -6.98
N ASN A 65 -0.18 14.91 -5.76
CA ASN A 65 0.56 14.04 -4.85
C ASN A 65 -0.28 12.83 -4.43
N LEU A 66 -1.57 13.01 -4.15
CA LEU A 66 -2.49 11.92 -3.86
C LEU A 66 -2.63 10.98 -5.06
N GLU A 67 -2.83 11.50 -6.28
CA GLU A 67 -2.91 10.69 -7.50
C GLU A 67 -1.66 9.83 -7.69
N ARG A 68 -0.47 10.41 -7.47
CA ARG A 68 0.80 9.68 -7.54
C ARG A 68 0.85 8.52 -6.54
N VAL A 69 0.40 8.76 -5.31
CA VAL A 69 0.34 7.74 -4.25
C VAL A 69 -0.68 6.64 -4.58
N GLN A 70 -1.85 6.99 -5.13
CA GLN A 70 -2.85 6.01 -5.58
C GLN A 70 -2.31 5.15 -6.73
N TYR A 71 -1.65 5.76 -7.71
CA TYR A 71 -1.03 5.04 -8.81
C TYR A 71 0.06 4.08 -8.31
N LYS A 72 0.91 4.56 -7.40
CA LYS A 72 1.94 3.74 -6.74
C LYS A 72 1.32 2.56 -5.99
N PHE A 73 0.27 2.78 -5.20
CA PHE A 73 -0.46 1.72 -4.50
C PHE A 73 -0.97 0.66 -5.47
N GLN A 74 -1.64 1.04 -6.56
CA GLN A 74 -2.19 0.09 -7.53
C GLN A 74 -1.10 -0.73 -8.23
N ASN A 75 0.03 -0.12 -8.55
CA ASN A 75 1.18 -0.85 -9.11
C ASN A 75 1.78 -1.83 -8.11
N ARG A 76 1.97 -1.41 -6.85
CA ARG A 76 2.50 -2.27 -5.79
C ARG A 76 1.53 -3.42 -5.47
N LYS A 77 0.23 -3.16 -5.38
CA LYS A 77 -0.81 -4.16 -5.16
C LYS A 77 -0.77 -5.28 -6.21
N LYS A 78 -0.61 -4.95 -7.49
CA LYS A 78 -0.47 -5.97 -8.55
C LYS A 78 0.73 -6.90 -8.29
N ILE A 79 1.86 -6.34 -7.88
CA ILE A 79 3.07 -7.11 -7.54
C ILE A 79 2.83 -7.98 -6.29
N TRP A 80 2.24 -7.39 -5.25
CA TRP A 80 1.93 -8.08 -4.00
C TRP A 80 1.03 -9.29 -4.21
N LEU A 81 -0.07 -9.13 -4.95
CA LEU A 81 -1.01 -10.21 -5.22
C LEU A 81 -0.33 -11.37 -5.96
N ARG A 82 0.51 -11.07 -6.94
CA ARG A 82 1.31 -12.10 -7.63
C ARG A 82 2.23 -12.84 -6.66
N TRP A 83 2.98 -12.13 -5.81
CA TRP A 83 3.87 -12.76 -4.84
C TRP A 83 3.14 -13.63 -3.81
N ILE A 84 1.95 -13.21 -3.40
CA ILE A 84 1.11 -13.98 -2.47
C ILE A 84 0.63 -15.27 -3.13
N GLU A 85 0.16 -15.18 -4.39
CA GLU A 85 -0.26 -16.34 -5.19
C GLU A 85 0.89 -17.33 -5.40
N GLU A 86 2.07 -16.83 -5.79
CA GLU A 86 3.29 -17.63 -5.96
C GLU A 86 3.67 -18.34 -4.65
N ALA A 87 3.67 -17.63 -3.52
CA ALA A 87 3.99 -18.20 -2.22
C ALA A 87 2.98 -19.28 -1.76
N HIS A 88 1.70 -19.08 -2.04
CA HIS A 88 0.66 -20.08 -1.76
C HIS A 88 0.82 -21.33 -2.63
N HIS A 89 1.19 -21.18 -3.89
CA HIS A 89 1.46 -22.31 -4.78
C HIS A 89 2.70 -23.10 -4.34
N SER A 90 3.80 -22.43 -4.00
CA SER A 90 5.01 -23.10 -3.49
C SER A 90 4.74 -23.88 -2.20
N ALA A 91 3.95 -23.33 -1.27
CA ALA A 91 3.58 -24.02 -0.03
C ALA A 91 2.64 -25.22 -0.25
N GLY A 92 1.89 -25.27 -1.37
CA GLY A 92 1.05 -26.41 -1.74
C GLY A 92 1.85 -27.57 -2.30
N VAL A 93 2.86 -27.29 -3.15
CA VAL A 93 3.71 -28.31 -3.80
C VAL A 93 4.59 -29.07 -2.78
N GLU A 94 5.07 -28.39 -1.73
CA GLU A 94 5.84 -29.05 -0.65
C GLU A 94 5.00 -30.06 0.16
N LYS A 95 3.68 -29.90 0.22
CA LYS A 95 2.79 -30.80 0.98
C LYS A 95 2.38 -32.06 0.21
N GLU A 96 2.45 -32.06 -1.11
CA GLU A 96 2.14 -33.23 -1.94
C GLU A 96 3.37 -34.12 -2.22
N SER A 97 4.56 -33.68 -1.81
CA SER A 97 5.84 -34.38 -2.06
C SER A 97 6.35 -35.18 -0.85
N THR A 98 5.54 -35.37 0.20
CA THR A 98 5.86 -36.18 1.40
C THR A 98 4.80 -37.26 1.58
#